data_AF-L8TY05-F1
#
_entry.id   AF-L8TY05-F1
#
_cell.length_a   1.000
_cell.length_b   1.000
_cell.length_c   1.000
_cell.angle_alpha   90.00
_cell.angle_beta   90.00
_cell.angle_gamma   90.00
#
_symmetry.space_group_name_H-M   'P 1'
#
loop_
_entity.id
_entity.type
_entity.pdbx_description
1 polymer ?
#
loop_
_entity_poly.entity_id
_entity_poly.type
_entity_poly.pdbx_seq_one_letter_code
_entity_poly.pdbx_strand_id
1 'polypeptide(L)'
;MEEVCEAAGISRRTFFNYFPTKEDAIIGHADDDVPADIIDEFVAGGSDSPSGEISPTLFRDLVRLSLQLSEHMSASEEETRQLIAVVKKEPQLILRIMGVTEQREAQFARDVARREGVPADHPVVQMAVVLLGTIARKSSMAYFSDGNTRPYQELLMENISAASLLFSQPFNTLETTAAEGHQ
;
A
#
# COMPACT_ATOMS: atom_id res chain seq x y z
N MET A 1 17.56 14.32 8.44
CA MET A 1 16.81 15.04 7.38
C MET A 1 17.67 16.09 6.71
N GLU A 2 18.11 17.15 7.42
CA GLU A 2 18.94 18.21 6.83
C GLU A 2 20.22 17.64 6.21
N GLU A 3 20.98 16.85 6.99
CA GLU A 3 22.14 16.07 6.52
C GLU A 3 21.83 15.12 5.34
N VAL A 4 20.61 14.57 5.27
CA VAL A 4 20.20 13.64 4.20
C VAL A 4 19.92 14.43 2.91
N CYS A 5 19.21 15.56 3.02
CA CYS A 5 18.96 16.47 1.89
C CYS A 5 20.28 17.02 1.33
N GLU A 6 21.21 17.39 2.22
CA GLU A 6 22.52 17.94 1.89
C GLU A 6 23.47 16.89 1.26
N ALA A 7 23.61 15.71 1.87
CA ALA A 7 24.41 14.60 1.31
C ALA A 7 23.85 14.11 -0.04
N ALA A 8 22.53 14.19 -0.22
CA ALA A 8 21.87 13.74 -1.43
C ALA A 8 21.86 14.80 -2.54
N GLY A 9 21.81 16.09 -2.20
CA GLY A 9 21.78 17.22 -3.14
C GLY A 9 20.36 17.64 -3.55
N ILE A 10 19.36 17.42 -2.70
CA ILE A 10 17.96 17.76 -2.96
C ILE A 10 17.44 18.80 -1.96
N SER A 11 16.45 19.60 -2.37
CA SER A 11 15.83 20.56 -1.46
C SER A 11 14.97 19.84 -0.41
N ARG A 12 14.83 20.41 0.79
CA ARG A 12 13.85 19.92 1.79
C ARG A 12 12.45 19.80 1.20
N ARG A 13 12.03 20.75 0.35
CA ARG A 13 10.72 20.72 -0.32
C ARG A 13 10.61 19.52 -1.27
N THR A 14 11.66 19.21 -2.03
CA THR A 14 11.73 18.01 -2.89
C THR A 14 11.71 16.74 -2.05
N PHE A 15 12.45 16.70 -0.94
CA PHE A 15 12.39 15.60 0.02
C PHE A 15 10.96 15.44 0.56
N PHE A 16 10.25 16.52 0.91
CA PHE A 16 8.86 16.46 1.40
C PHE A 16 7.81 16.21 0.33
N ASN A 17 8.03 16.59 -0.94
CA ASN A 17 7.12 16.27 -2.05
C ASN A 17 7.02 14.74 -2.25
N TYR A 18 8.09 13.99 -1.97
CA TYR A 18 8.12 12.53 -2.07
C TYR A 18 7.98 11.83 -0.73
N PHE A 19 8.57 12.41 0.32
CA PHE A 19 8.67 11.90 1.68
C PHE A 19 8.24 12.98 2.69
N PRO A 20 6.93 13.28 2.75
CA PRO A 20 6.39 14.12 3.81
C PRO A 20 6.83 13.62 5.20
N THR A 21 6.95 14.55 6.14
CA THR A 21 7.86 14.47 7.29
C THR A 21 7.73 13.22 8.18
N LYS A 22 8.63 12.23 8.02
CA LYS A 22 8.80 10.99 8.83
C LYS A 22 7.80 9.87 8.54
N GLU A 23 8.22 8.93 7.70
CA GLU A 23 7.51 7.68 7.40
C GLU A 23 6.14 7.98 6.72
N ASP A 24 5.39 7.10 6.08
CA ASP A 24 5.63 5.85 5.40
C ASP A 24 5.15 6.04 3.96
N ALA A 25 5.75 5.36 2.99
CA ALA A 25 5.14 5.22 1.68
C ALA A 25 3.92 4.28 1.74
N ILE A 26 2.88 4.58 0.93
CA ILE A 26 1.70 3.75 0.59
C ILE A 26 0.50 3.89 1.53
N ILE A 27 0.69 4.08 2.83
CA ILE A 27 -0.39 4.46 3.75
C ILE A 27 -0.05 5.85 4.29
N GLY A 28 -0.93 6.81 4.05
CA GLY A 28 -0.66 8.22 4.34
C GLY A 28 -0.40 8.52 5.82
N HIS A 29 0.07 9.72 6.08
CA HIS A 29 0.33 10.20 7.43
C HIS A 29 -0.98 10.46 8.18
N ALA A 30 -0.87 10.60 9.51
CA ALA A 30 -1.95 11.21 10.30
C ALA A 30 -2.02 12.75 10.14
N ASP A 31 -0.96 13.39 9.64
CA ASP A 31 -0.80 14.85 9.51
C ASP A 31 -0.54 15.36 8.06
N ASP A 32 -0.25 14.48 7.10
CA ASP A 32 -0.25 14.77 5.67
C ASP A 32 -1.38 13.92 5.07
N ASP A 33 -2.53 14.56 4.90
CA ASP A 33 -3.79 13.97 4.50
C ASP A 33 -3.64 13.12 3.23
N VAL A 34 -4.00 11.82 3.31
CA VAL A 34 -4.71 11.24 2.17
C VAL A 34 -5.94 12.13 2.00
N PRO A 35 -6.17 12.75 0.82
CA PRO A 35 -7.32 13.62 0.62
C PRO A 35 -8.59 12.92 1.11
N ALA A 36 -9.27 13.52 2.09
CA ALA A 36 -10.34 12.85 2.83
C ALA A 36 -11.47 12.37 1.89
N ASP A 37 -11.69 13.10 0.80
CA ASP A 37 -12.56 12.78 -0.31
C ASP A 37 -12.22 11.45 -1.02
N ILE A 38 -10.95 11.05 -1.08
CA ILE A 38 -10.54 9.76 -1.68
C ILE A 38 -10.86 8.59 -0.74
N ILE A 39 -10.64 8.75 0.57
CA ILE A 39 -11.02 7.73 1.56
C ILE A 39 -12.55 7.64 1.67
N ASP A 40 -13.24 8.77 1.65
CA ASP A 40 -14.71 8.79 1.69
C ASP A 40 -15.32 8.26 0.37
N GLU A 41 -14.71 8.46 -0.80
CA GLU A 41 -15.10 7.76 -2.05
C GLU A 41 -14.94 6.24 -1.90
N PHE A 42 -13.79 5.78 -1.39
CA PHE A 42 -13.51 4.36 -1.17
C PHE A 42 -14.53 3.72 -0.21
N VAL A 43 -14.83 4.38 0.91
CA VAL A 43 -15.84 3.94 1.89
C VAL A 43 -17.24 3.95 1.30
N ALA A 44 -17.61 4.98 0.54
CA ALA A 44 -18.90 5.04 -0.14
C ALA A 44 -19.08 3.92 -1.18
N GLY A 45 -18.00 3.42 -1.79
CA GLY A 45 -18.03 2.27 -2.71
C GLY A 45 -18.51 0.94 -2.08
N GLY A 46 -18.55 0.85 -0.74
CA GLY A 46 -19.12 -0.30 -0.03
C GLY A 46 -20.66 -0.32 0.03
N SER A 47 -21.33 0.81 -0.22
CA SER A 47 -22.75 1.04 0.10
C SER A 47 -23.75 0.07 -0.56
N ASP A 48 -23.39 -0.50 -1.72
CA ASP A 48 -24.23 -1.45 -2.47
C ASP A 48 -24.15 -2.89 -1.92
N SER A 49 -23.31 -3.14 -0.91
CA SER A 49 -23.11 -4.47 -0.29
C SER A 49 -23.74 -4.54 1.11
N PRO A 50 -24.18 -5.72 1.58
CA PRO A 50 -24.67 -5.88 2.95
C PRO A 50 -23.59 -5.55 3.98
N SER A 51 -23.88 -4.62 4.89
CA SER A 51 -23.02 -4.30 6.03
C SER A 51 -22.82 -5.53 6.92
N GLY A 52 -21.58 -5.79 7.32
CA GLY A 52 -21.18 -6.92 8.16
C GLY A 52 -20.63 -8.12 7.38
N GLU A 53 -20.61 -8.06 6.05
CA GLU A 53 -20.00 -9.06 5.16
C GLU A 53 -18.91 -8.42 4.29
N ILE A 54 -17.93 -9.21 3.84
CA ILE A 54 -16.92 -8.71 2.91
C ILE A 54 -17.51 -8.62 1.51
N SER A 55 -17.59 -7.39 1.01
CA SER A 55 -18.09 -7.06 -0.31
C SER A 55 -17.26 -7.72 -1.43
N PRO A 56 -17.91 -8.25 -2.48
CA PRO A 56 -17.22 -8.78 -3.66
C PRO A 56 -16.47 -7.68 -4.44
N THR A 57 -16.68 -6.40 -4.13
CA THR A 57 -15.99 -5.27 -4.76
C THR A 57 -14.73 -4.83 -4.03
N LEU A 58 -14.52 -5.25 -2.77
CA LEU A 58 -13.47 -4.72 -1.90
C LEU A 58 -12.08 -4.75 -2.56
N PHE A 59 -11.65 -5.88 -3.11
CA PHE A 59 -10.33 -5.99 -3.74
C PHE A 59 -10.16 -5.03 -4.94
N ARG A 60 -11.17 -4.92 -5.81
CA ARG A 60 -11.15 -4.01 -6.96
C ARG A 60 -11.02 -2.56 -6.51
N ASP A 61 -11.77 -2.17 -5.48
CA ASP A 61 -11.81 -0.79 -5.02
C ASP A 61 -10.56 -0.43 -4.20
N LEU A 62 -9.95 -1.40 -3.49
CA LEU A 62 -8.61 -1.26 -2.90
C LEU A 62 -7.50 -1.07 -3.96
N VAL A 63 -7.59 -1.78 -5.09
CA VAL A 63 -6.66 -1.57 -6.22
C VAL A 63 -6.85 -0.18 -6.82
N ARG A 64 -8.10 0.27 -7.01
CA ARG A 64 -8.41 1.63 -7.47
C ARG A 64 -7.86 2.71 -6.53
N LEU A 65 -8.09 2.55 -5.22
CA LEU A 65 -7.55 3.44 -4.18
C LEU A 65 -6.01 3.47 -4.24
N SER A 66 -5.36 2.32 -4.35
CA SER A 66 -3.89 2.23 -4.45
C SER A 66 -3.32 2.97 -5.68
N LEU A 67 -4.05 2.94 -6.80
CA LEU A 67 -3.69 3.69 -8.00
C LEU A 67 -3.91 5.20 -7.83
N GLN A 68 -5.06 5.64 -7.29
CA GLN A 68 -5.31 7.05 -6.96
C GLN A 68 -4.24 7.62 -6.02
N LEU A 69 -3.92 6.91 -4.93
CA LEU A 69 -2.84 7.29 -4.00
C LEU A 69 -1.49 7.44 -4.72
N SER A 70 -1.18 6.56 -5.69
CA SER A 70 0.06 6.64 -6.46
C SER A 70 0.13 7.85 -7.42
N GLU A 71 -1.01 8.36 -7.88
CA GLU A 71 -1.08 9.57 -8.71
C GLU A 71 -0.78 10.81 -7.90
N HIS A 72 -1.18 10.86 -6.63
CA HIS A 72 -0.80 11.93 -5.71
C HIS A 72 0.68 11.89 -5.31
N MET A 73 1.38 10.76 -5.51
CA MET A 73 2.85 10.67 -5.40
C MET A 73 3.58 11.08 -6.69
N SER A 74 2.86 11.49 -7.75
CA SER A 74 3.45 11.95 -9.01
C SER A 74 4.09 13.33 -8.87
N ALA A 75 5.40 13.37 -8.75
CA ALA A 75 6.21 14.56 -8.96
C ALA A 75 7.08 14.40 -10.22
N SER A 76 7.78 15.47 -10.62
CA SER A 76 8.36 15.56 -11.97
C SER A 76 9.42 14.50 -12.26
N GLU A 77 9.67 14.22 -13.56
CA GLU A 77 10.76 13.32 -13.97
C GLU A 77 12.11 13.73 -13.36
N GLU A 78 12.34 15.03 -13.20
CA GLU A 78 13.55 15.58 -12.61
C GLU A 78 13.67 15.26 -11.12
N GLU A 79 12.63 15.50 -10.34
CA GLU A 79 12.63 15.19 -8.91
C GLU A 79 12.67 13.67 -8.68
N THR A 80 12.06 12.87 -9.55
CA THR A 80 12.12 11.40 -9.56
C THR A 80 13.56 10.92 -9.77
N ARG A 81 14.25 11.49 -10.76
CA ARG A 81 15.65 11.21 -11.07
C ARG A 81 16.58 11.59 -9.93
N GLN A 82 16.36 12.75 -9.32
CA GLN A 82 17.08 13.18 -8.12
C GLN A 82 16.83 12.20 -6.96
N LEU A 83 15.60 11.75 -6.78
CA LEU A 83 15.25 10.79 -5.74
C LEU A 83 15.96 9.44 -5.93
N ILE A 84 15.93 8.86 -7.13
CA ILE A 84 16.65 7.60 -7.43
C ILE A 84 18.15 7.76 -7.11
N ALA A 85 18.75 8.91 -7.39
CA ALA A 85 20.13 9.20 -7.02
C ALA A 85 20.37 9.30 -5.49
N VAL A 86 19.39 9.78 -4.72
CA VAL A 86 19.41 9.75 -3.24
C VAL A 86 19.38 8.31 -2.74
N VAL A 87 18.43 7.49 -3.21
CA VAL A 87 18.28 6.08 -2.83
C VAL A 87 19.55 5.30 -3.13
N LYS A 88 20.18 5.56 -4.29
CA LYS A 88 21.44 4.93 -4.70
C LYS A 88 22.61 5.25 -3.76
N LYS A 89 22.64 6.46 -3.18
CA LYS A 89 23.65 6.86 -2.17
C LYS A 89 23.37 6.24 -0.80
N GLU A 90 22.11 6.21 -0.37
CA GLU A 90 21.71 5.70 0.95
C GLU A 90 20.53 4.70 0.85
N PRO A 91 20.76 3.42 0.49
CA PRO A 91 19.68 2.44 0.30
C PRO A 91 18.86 2.18 1.59
N GLN A 92 19.47 2.37 2.75
CA GLN A 92 18.83 2.27 4.06
C GLN A 92 17.78 3.36 4.31
N LEU A 93 17.81 4.45 3.54
CA LEU A 93 16.83 5.53 3.60
C LEU A 93 15.46 5.03 3.11
N ILE A 94 15.42 4.31 1.99
CA ILE A 94 14.20 3.70 1.45
C ILE A 94 13.58 2.72 2.43
N LEU A 95 14.39 1.89 3.09
CA LEU A 95 13.88 0.92 4.08
C LEU A 95 13.30 1.59 5.33
N ARG A 96 13.85 2.75 5.73
CA ARG A 96 13.31 3.58 6.82
C ARG A 96 12.06 4.36 6.42
N ILE A 97 11.95 4.77 5.16
CA ILE A 97 10.82 5.56 4.63
C ILE A 97 9.64 4.69 4.18
N MET A 98 9.87 3.44 3.79
CA MET A 98 8.83 2.50 3.36
C MET A 98 8.49 1.46 4.46
N GLY A 99 8.84 1.77 5.71
CA GLY A 99 8.78 0.86 6.85
C GLY A 99 7.45 0.93 7.59
N VAL A 100 6.37 0.54 6.91
CA VAL A 100 4.97 0.71 7.37
C VAL A 100 4.82 0.57 8.88
N THR A 101 4.42 1.65 9.52
CA THR A 101 4.17 1.71 10.96
C THR A 101 2.85 1.03 11.32
N GLU A 102 2.85 0.28 12.43
CA GLU A 102 1.69 -0.43 12.98
C GLU A 102 0.45 0.48 13.13
N GLN A 103 0.68 1.76 13.47
CA GLN A 103 -0.37 2.78 13.57
C GLN A 103 -1.11 3.02 12.24
N ARG A 104 -0.42 2.93 11.09
CA ARG A 104 -0.99 3.15 9.77
C ARG A 104 -1.70 1.94 9.23
N GLU A 105 -1.13 0.74 9.41
CA GLU A 105 -1.86 -0.50 9.14
C GLU A 105 -3.16 -0.54 9.96
N ALA A 106 -3.10 -0.18 11.24
CA ALA A 106 -4.28 -0.06 12.10
C ALA A 106 -5.27 1.03 11.64
N GLN A 107 -4.81 2.16 11.08
CA GLN A 107 -5.70 3.18 10.53
C GLN A 107 -6.39 2.69 9.25
N PHE A 108 -5.63 2.17 8.29
CA PHE A 108 -6.21 1.68 7.05
C PHE A 108 -7.15 0.48 7.29
N ALA A 109 -6.84 -0.37 8.27
CA ALA A 109 -7.75 -1.41 8.74
C ALA A 109 -9.08 -0.83 9.29
N ARG A 110 -9.06 0.31 9.99
CA ARG A 110 -10.30 1.00 10.41
C ARG A 110 -11.10 1.52 9.23
N ASP A 111 -10.46 2.05 8.19
CA ASP A 111 -11.16 2.57 7.01
C ASP A 111 -11.77 1.46 6.15
N VAL A 112 -11.05 0.35 5.95
CA VAL A 112 -11.60 -0.84 5.30
C VAL A 112 -12.72 -1.46 6.14
N ALA A 113 -12.55 -1.59 7.47
CA ALA A 113 -13.59 -2.10 8.35
C ALA A 113 -14.84 -1.20 8.37
N ARG A 114 -14.67 0.13 8.30
CA ARG A 114 -15.74 1.12 8.13
C ARG A 114 -16.50 0.93 6.82
N ARG A 115 -15.82 0.59 5.72
CA ARG A 115 -16.44 0.28 4.41
C ARG A 115 -17.30 -0.98 4.45
N GLU A 116 -16.81 -2.06 5.06
CA GLU A 116 -17.51 -3.35 5.10
C GLU A 116 -18.53 -3.46 6.27
N GLY A 117 -18.47 -2.56 7.26
CA GLY A 117 -19.28 -2.65 8.48
C GLY A 117 -18.89 -3.82 9.40
N VAL A 118 -17.61 -4.21 9.38
CA VAL A 118 -17.05 -5.33 10.19
C VAL A 118 -16.10 -4.79 11.29
N PRO A 119 -15.66 -5.62 12.26
CA PRO A 119 -14.61 -5.24 13.21
C PRO A 119 -13.25 -4.96 12.53
N ALA A 120 -12.46 -4.06 13.09
CA ALA A 120 -11.13 -3.70 12.54
C ALA A 120 -10.14 -4.88 12.56
N ASP A 121 -10.29 -5.82 13.49
CA ASP A 121 -9.52 -7.05 13.63
C ASP A 121 -10.06 -8.22 12.77
N HIS A 122 -11.07 -7.96 11.91
CA HIS A 122 -11.61 -8.97 11.00
C HIS A 122 -10.49 -9.56 10.10
N PRO A 123 -10.30 -10.89 10.02
CA PRO A 123 -9.12 -11.48 9.37
C PRO A 123 -8.88 -11.04 7.92
N VAL A 124 -9.95 -10.88 7.13
CA VAL A 124 -9.83 -10.43 5.74
C VAL A 124 -9.39 -8.96 5.64
N VAL A 125 -9.79 -8.11 6.60
CA VAL A 125 -9.39 -6.69 6.64
C VAL A 125 -7.90 -6.60 6.95
N GLN A 126 -7.45 -7.30 8.00
CA GLN A 126 -6.05 -7.37 8.40
C GLN A 126 -5.17 -7.88 7.25
N MET A 127 -5.55 -8.99 6.61
CA MET A 127 -4.79 -9.54 5.49
C MET A 127 -4.80 -8.62 4.25
N ALA A 128 -5.91 -7.95 3.93
CA ALA A 128 -5.97 -7.02 2.80
C ALA A 128 -4.97 -5.86 2.97
N VAL A 129 -4.94 -5.25 4.16
CA VAL A 129 -4.01 -4.16 4.50
C VAL A 129 -2.55 -4.61 4.38
N VAL A 130 -2.17 -5.70 5.06
CA VAL A 130 -0.79 -6.21 5.07
C VAL A 130 -0.32 -6.64 3.68
N LEU A 131 -1.18 -7.29 2.89
CA LEU A 131 -0.83 -7.72 1.53
C LEU A 131 -0.64 -6.52 0.59
N LEU A 132 -1.49 -5.50 0.66
CA LEU A 132 -1.35 -4.29 -0.17
C LEU A 132 -0.09 -3.50 0.20
N GLY A 133 0.17 -3.28 1.49
CA GLY A 133 1.41 -2.66 1.96
C GLY A 133 2.64 -3.41 1.47
N THR A 134 2.62 -4.75 1.52
CA THR A 134 3.72 -5.61 1.03
C THR A 134 3.90 -5.53 -0.50
N ILE A 135 2.81 -5.61 -1.27
CA ILE A 135 2.81 -5.52 -2.75
C ILE A 135 3.37 -4.17 -3.21
N ALA A 136 2.88 -3.10 -2.61
CA ALA A 136 3.29 -1.76 -2.98
C ALA A 136 4.73 -1.47 -2.51
N ARG A 137 5.16 -1.99 -1.34
CA ARG A 137 6.57 -1.95 -0.89
C ARG A 137 7.50 -2.63 -1.89
N LYS A 138 7.13 -3.82 -2.38
CA LYS A 138 7.87 -4.51 -3.45
C LYS A 138 7.92 -3.67 -4.73
N SER A 139 6.83 -3.00 -5.07
CA SER A 139 6.72 -2.16 -6.27
C SER A 139 7.63 -0.92 -6.20
N SER A 140 7.69 -0.22 -5.06
CA SER A 140 8.60 0.94 -4.95
C SER A 140 10.07 0.53 -4.83
N MET A 141 10.38 -0.63 -4.23
CA MET A 141 11.74 -1.19 -4.30
C MET A 141 12.19 -1.47 -5.74
N ALA A 142 11.30 -1.94 -6.61
CA ALA A 142 11.60 -2.09 -8.03
C ALA A 142 11.68 -0.73 -8.75
N TYR A 143 10.80 0.21 -8.43
CA TYR A 143 10.75 1.54 -9.03
C TYR A 143 12.02 2.36 -8.78
N PHE A 144 12.57 2.31 -7.56
CA PHE A 144 13.81 2.98 -7.18
C PHE A 144 15.08 2.17 -7.48
N SER A 145 14.98 1.06 -8.20
CA SER A 145 16.15 0.27 -8.60
C SER A 145 16.95 0.95 -9.73
N ASP A 146 18.26 0.69 -9.76
CA ASP A 146 19.17 1.32 -10.73
C ASP A 146 18.84 0.88 -12.16
N GLY A 147 18.62 1.85 -13.05
CA GLY A 147 18.24 1.59 -14.44
C GLY A 147 16.76 1.28 -14.68
N ASN A 148 15.87 1.42 -13.69
CA ASN A 148 14.44 1.34 -13.94
C ASN A 148 13.98 2.49 -14.88
N THR A 149 13.22 2.14 -15.92
CA THR A 149 12.56 3.07 -16.85
C THR A 149 11.03 2.96 -16.84
N ARG A 150 10.48 2.07 -16.00
CA ARG A 150 9.04 1.78 -15.96
C ARG A 150 8.33 2.66 -14.92
N PRO A 151 7.13 3.18 -15.22
CA PRO A 151 6.35 3.97 -14.27
C PRO A 151 5.88 3.13 -13.09
N TYR A 152 5.73 3.77 -11.92
CA TYR A 152 5.35 3.09 -10.67
C TYR A 152 4.02 2.32 -10.79
N GLN A 153 3.02 2.90 -11.46
CA GLN A 153 1.71 2.27 -11.67
C GLN A 153 1.80 0.93 -12.40
N GLU A 154 2.72 0.80 -13.37
CA GLU A 154 2.91 -0.45 -14.13
C GLU A 154 3.51 -1.54 -13.23
N LEU A 155 4.51 -1.18 -12.41
CA LEU A 155 5.13 -2.07 -11.43
C LEU A 155 4.15 -2.49 -10.33
N LEU A 156 3.28 -1.57 -9.89
CA LEU A 156 2.22 -1.83 -8.92
C LEU A 156 1.19 -2.79 -9.50
N MET A 157 0.67 -2.50 -10.70
CA MET A 157 -0.35 -3.33 -11.35
C MET A 157 0.19 -4.73 -11.72
N GLU A 158 1.47 -4.85 -12.09
CA GLU A 158 2.13 -6.14 -12.30
C GLU A 158 2.13 -6.99 -11.01
N ASN A 159 2.59 -6.42 -9.89
CA ASN A 159 2.62 -7.15 -8.62
C ASN A 159 1.23 -7.46 -8.07
N ILE A 160 0.24 -6.57 -8.23
CA ILE A 160 -1.18 -6.82 -7.91
C ILE A 160 -1.72 -7.97 -8.76
N SER A 161 -1.46 -7.96 -10.07
CA SER A 161 -1.92 -9.02 -10.99
C SER A 161 -1.30 -10.37 -10.66
N ALA A 162 0.00 -10.40 -10.34
CA ALA A 162 0.70 -11.61 -9.92
C ALA A 162 0.16 -12.17 -8.60
N ALA A 163 -0.14 -11.31 -7.61
CA ALA A 163 -0.76 -11.72 -6.36
C ALA A 163 -2.19 -12.24 -6.58
N SER A 164 -3.00 -11.54 -7.38
CA SER A 164 -4.37 -11.98 -7.73
C SER A 164 -4.36 -13.34 -8.43
N LEU A 165 -3.44 -13.57 -9.38
CA LEU A 165 -3.28 -14.85 -10.05
C LEU A 165 -2.88 -15.96 -9.06
N LEU A 166 -1.96 -15.68 -8.12
CA LEU A 166 -1.57 -16.64 -7.07
C LEU A 166 -2.74 -17.02 -6.17
N PHE A 167 -3.48 -16.03 -5.64
CA PHE A 167 -4.59 -16.28 -4.72
C PHE A 167 -5.88 -16.78 -5.39
N SER A 168 -5.99 -16.70 -6.73
CA SER A 168 -7.07 -17.35 -7.50
C SER A 168 -6.89 -18.87 -7.65
N GLN A 169 -5.74 -19.42 -7.28
CA GLN A 169 -5.48 -20.86 -7.38
C GLN A 169 -6.24 -21.63 -6.30
N PRO A 170 -6.70 -22.87 -6.57
CA PRO A 170 -7.42 -23.66 -5.59
C PRO A 170 -6.51 -24.04 -4.42
N PHE A 171 -6.76 -23.44 -3.26
CA PHE A 171 -6.18 -23.87 -1.99
C PHE A 171 -7.18 -24.75 -1.25
N ASN A 172 -7.03 -26.07 -1.39
CA ASN A 172 -7.78 -27.02 -0.56
C ASN A 172 -7.26 -26.89 0.88
N THR A 173 -7.95 -26.11 1.72
CA THR A 173 -7.85 -26.27 3.17
C THR A 173 -8.10 -27.73 3.48
N LEU A 174 -7.13 -28.41 4.09
CA LEU A 174 -7.24 -29.82 4.45
C LEU A 174 -8.58 -30.03 5.15
N GLU A 175 -9.45 -30.85 4.56
CA GLU A 175 -10.64 -31.33 5.25
C GLU A 175 -10.14 -31.94 6.55
N THR A 176 -10.65 -31.42 7.67
CA THR A 176 -10.47 -32.09 8.96
C THR A 176 -11.07 -33.47 8.78
N THR A 177 -10.20 -34.48 8.67
CA THR A 177 -10.57 -35.90 8.73
C THR A 177 -11.07 -36.18 10.13
N ALA A 178 -12.31 -35.75 10.38
CA ALA A 178 -13.09 -36.12 11.52
C ALA A 178 -13.14 -37.65 11.51
N ALA A 179 -12.47 -38.24 12.50
CA ALA A 179 -12.35 -39.68 12.56
C ALA A 179 -13.75 -40.29 12.64
N GLU A 180 -14.11 -41.09 11.63
CA GLU A 180 -15.12 -42.14 11.75
C GLU A 180 -14.55 -43.22 12.70
N GLY A 181 -14.49 -42.87 13.98
CA GLY A 181 -14.20 -43.78 15.06
C GLY A 181 -15.27 -44.87 15.08
N HIS A 182 -14.83 -46.11 14.97
CA HIS A 182 -15.71 -47.26 14.85
C HIS A 182 -16.68 -47.38 16.04
N GLN A 183 -17.92 -47.79 15.74
CA GLN A 183 -18.73 -48.68 16.57
C GLN A 183 -19.25 -49.83 15.71
#